data_AF-A0AAX0NBZ3-F1
#
_entry.id   AF-A0AAX0NBZ3-F1
#
_cell.length_a   1.000
_cell.length_b   1.000
_cell.length_c   1.000
_cell.angle_alpha   90.00
_cell.angle_beta   90.00
_cell.angle_gamma   90.00
#
_symmetry.space_group_name_H-M   'P 1'
#
loop_
_entity.id
_entity.type
_entity.pdbx_description
1 polymer ?
#
loop_
_entity_poly.entity_id
_entity_poly.type
_entity_poly.pdbx_seq_one_letter_code
_entity_poly.pdbx_strand_id
1 'polypeptide(L)' 'MLQNEKYKGDALLQKTYTVDFLTKKRIVNDVQVNQYYIENNHEPILNKEKWEIVQLEIARRKRFRE' A
#
# COMPACT_ATOMS: atom_id res chain seq x y z
N MET A 1 -3.90 -7.88 -5.49
CA MET A 1 -4.89 -7.33 -4.53
C MET A 1 -4.50 -7.49 -3.05
N LEU A 2 -3.57 -8.37 -2.65
CA LEU A 2 -3.27 -8.63 -1.22
C LEU A 2 -2.14 -7.79 -0.59
N GLN A 3 -1.57 -6.83 -1.31
CA GLN A 3 -0.40 -6.04 -0.85
C GLN A 3 -0.79 -4.73 -0.17
N ASN A 4 -2.08 -4.44 -0.05
CA ASN A 4 -2.52 -3.17 0.53
C ASN A 4 -2.27 -3.15 2.04
N GLU A 5 -1.67 -2.07 2.50
CA GLU A 5 -1.27 -1.82 3.88
C GLU A 5 -2.49 -1.64 4.79
N LYS A 6 -3.63 -1.21 4.22
CA LYS A 6 -4.89 -1.05 4.95
C LYS A 6 -5.38 -2.32 5.62
N TYR A 7 -5.07 -3.48 5.04
CA TYR A 7 -5.50 -4.76 5.62
C TYR A 7 -4.88 -5.03 7.00
N LYS A 8 -3.69 -4.48 7.28
CA LYS A 8 -3.02 -4.59 8.59
C LYS A 8 -3.26 -3.39 9.52
N GLY A 9 -4.17 -2.47 9.13
CA GLY A 9 -4.51 -1.27 9.91
C GLY A 9 -3.66 -0.04 9.61
N ASP A 10 -2.66 -0.16 8.73
CA ASP A 10 -1.76 0.93 8.37
C ASP A 10 -2.32 1.77 7.22
N ALA A 11 -1.86 3.01 7.08
CA ALA A 11 -2.29 3.92 6.03
C ALA A 11 -1.11 4.61 5.36
N LEU A 12 -1.06 4.52 4.02
CA LEU A 12 -0.15 5.31 3.19
C LEU A 12 -0.93 6.47 2.56
N LEU A 13 -0.66 7.69 3.00
CA LEU A 13 -1.25 8.91 2.46
C LEU A 13 -0.48 9.37 1.22
N GLN A 14 -1.20 10.00 0.30
CA GLN A 14 -0.65 10.57 -0.94
C GLN A 14 0.10 9.57 -1.84
N LYS A 15 -0.34 8.30 -1.85
CA LYS A 15 0.11 7.28 -2.81
C LYS A 15 -0.12 7.69 -4.27
N THR A 16 -1.13 8.52 -4.50
CA THR A 16 -1.38 9.20 -5.78
C THR A 16 -1.65 10.68 -5.52
N TYR A 17 -1.28 11.54 -6.46
CA TYR A 17 -1.55 12.97 -6.39
C TYR A 17 -2.09 13.49 -7.72
N THR A 18 -2.75 14.64 -7.68
CA THR A 18 -3.31 15.28 -8.88
C THR A 18 -2.25 16.16 -9.52
N VAL A 19 -1.87 15.84 -10.77
CA VAL A 19 -0.87 16.60 -11.53
C VAL A 19 -1.47 17.84 -12.16
N ASP A 20 -2.67 17.67 -12.70
CA ASP A 20 -3.37 18.69 -13.46
C ASP A 20 -4.74 18.92 -12.84
N PHE A 21 -4.97 20.14 -12.37
CA PHE A 21 -6.20 20.56 -11.72
C PHE A 21 -7.38 20.63 -12.70
N LEU A 22 -7.12 20.88 -13.99
CA LEU A 22 -8.16 21.04 -15.00
C LEU A 22 -8.68 19.67 -15.47
N THR A 23 -7.78 18.73 -15.76
CA THR A 23 -8.14 17.36 -16.19
C THR A 23 -8.35 16.40 -15.03
N LYS A 24 -8.06 16.80 -13.79
CA LYS A 24 -8.08 15.95 -12.58
C LYS A 24 -7.25 14.67 -12.72
N LYS A 25 -6.22 14.70 -13.56
CA LYS A 25 -5.34 13.54 -13.79
C LYS A 25 -4.57 13.20 -12.52
N ARG A 26 -4.75 11.97 -12.04
CA ARG A 26 -4.03 11.43 -10.87
C ARG A 26 -2.94 10.48 -11.33
N ILE A 27 -1.73 10.66 -10.83
CA ILE A 27 -0.62 9.74 -11.07
C ILE A 27 -0.12 9.16 -9.75
N VAL A 28 0.58 8.02 -9.83
CA VAL A 28 1.33 7.46 -8.70
C VAL A 28 2.43 8.43 -8.33
N ASN A 29 2.56 8.67 -7.03
CA ASN A 29 3.53 9.61 -6.51
C ASN A 29 4.88 8.90 -6.36
N ASP A 30 5.83 9.20 -7.25
CA ASP A 30 7.18 8.60 -7.24
C ASP A 30 8.20 9.45 -6.46
N VAL A 31 7.76 10.42 -5.63
CA VAL A 31 8.52 11.37 -4.75
C VAL A 31 8.15 12.85 -5.00
N GLN A 32 7.25 13.15 -5.93
CA GLN A 32 6.85 14.55 -6.22
C GLN A 32 6.14 15.25 -5.06
N VAL A 33 5.41 14.51 -4.22
CA VAL A 33 4.76 15.06 -3.01
C VAL A 33 5.14 14.19 -1.81
N ASN A 34 5.24 14.78 -0.62
CA ASN A 34 5.60 14.05 0.59
C ASN A 34 4.59 12.93 0.92
N GLN A 35 5.02 11.69 0.86
CA GLN A 35 4.23 10.54 1.31
C GLN A 35 4.34 10.38 2.82
N TYR A 36 3.21 10.09 3.46
CA TYR A 36 3.17 9.85 4.90
C TYR A 36 2.67 8.44 5.17
N TYR A 37 3.50 7.66 5.87
CA TYR A 37 3.15 6.33 6.35
C TYR A 37 2.72 6.43 7.81
N ILE A 38 1.51 5.98 8.10
CA ILE A 38 0.92 6.00 9.44
C ILE A 38 0.65 4.56 9.87
N GLU A 39 1.25 4.16 10.98
CA GLU A 39 1.02 2.87 11.62
C GLU A 39 -0.24 2.91 12.50
N ASN A 40 -1.00 1.81 12.53
CA ASN A 40 -2.20 1.67 13.38
C ASN A 40 -3.25 2.79 13.23
N ASN A 41 -3.49 3.26 12.00
CA ASN A 41 -4.45 4.32 11.75
C ASN A 41 -5.91 3.89 12.02
N HIS A 42 -6.24 2.61 11.76
CA HIS A 42 -7.58 2.07 11.95
C HIS A 42 -7.53 0.60 12.37
N GLU A 43 -8.67 0.09 12.85
CA GLU A 43 -8.79 -1.31 13.20
C GLU A 43 -8.46 -2.18 11.98
N PRO A 44 -7.50 -3.13 12.12
CA PRO A 44 -7.06 -3.94 11.01
C PRO A 44 -8.18 -4.88 10.55
N ILE A 45 -8.40 -4.96 9.24
CA ILE A 45 -9.35 -5.92 8.65
C ILE A 45 -8.88 -7.36 8.86
N LEU A 46 -7.56 -7.57 8.85
CA LEU A 46 -6.89 -8.85 9.09
C LEU A 46 -5.83 -8.69 10.16
N ASN A 47 -5.66 -9.70 11.01
CA ASN A 47 -4.55 -9.75 11.96
C ASN A 47 -3.21 -9.51 11.23
N LYS A 48 -2.35 -8.67 11.81
CA LYS A 48 -1.05 -8.31 11.23
C LYS A 48 -0.21 -9.55 10.89
N GLU A 49 -0.17 -10.53 11.78
CA GLU A 49 0.51 -11.81 11.58
C GLU A 49 0.01 -12.55 10.33
N LYS A 50 -1.31 -12.62 10.12
CA LYS A 50 -1.88 -13.26 8.93
C LYS A 50 -1.51 -12.49 7.65
N TRP A 51 -1.50 -11.16 7.70
CA TRP A 51 -1.11 -10.34 6.57
C TRP A 51 0.37 -10.57 6.20
N GLU A 52 1.25 -10.65 7.19
CA GLU A 52 2.69 -10.92 7.00
C GLU A 52 2.93 -12.30 6.39
N ILE A 53 2.25 -13.34 6.88
CA ILE A 53 2.33 -14.70 6.32
C ILE A 53 1.94 -14.69 4.84
N VAL A 54 0.89 -13.96 4.47
CA VAL A 54 0.46 -13.82 3.08
C VAL A 54 1.52 -13.12 2.22
N GLN A 55 2.17 -12.07 2.73
CA GLN A 55 3.26 -11.41 2.00
C GLN A 55 4.46 -12.35 1.78
N LEU A 56 4.84 -13.13 2.81
CA LEU A 56 5.92 -14.11 2.70
C LEU A 56 5.60 -15.19 1.66
N GLU A 57 4.37 -15.68 1.63
CA GLU A 57 3.93 -16.68 0.65
C GLU A 57 3.91 -16.10 -0.78
N ILE A 58 3.50 -14.84 -0.95
CA ILE A 58 3.60 -14.14 -2.25
C ILE A 58 5.06 -14.02 -2.70
N ALA A 59 5.95 -13.62 -1.80
CA ALA A 59 7.38 -13.50 -2.08
C ALA A 59 7.99 -14.87 -2.44
N ARG A 60 7.64 -15.93 -1.70
CA ARG A 60 8.02 -17.31 -2.00
C ARG A 60 7.57 -17.70 -3.41
N ARG A 61 6.28 -17.52 -3.74
CA ARG A 61 5.74 -17.85 -5.08
C ARG A 61 6.38 -17.05 -6.21
N LYS A 62 6.79 -15.81 -5.94
CA LYS A 62 7.52 -15.00 -6.93
C LYS A 62 8.89 -15.64 -7.21
N ARG A 63 9.65 -16.01 -6.17
CA ARG A 63 10.95 -16.68 -6.31
C ARG A 63 10.87 -18.04 -7.02
N PHE A 64 9.77 -18.79 -6.87
CA PHE A 64 9.59 -20.07 -7.57
C PHE A 64 9.21 -19.93 -9.04
N ARG A 65 8.77 -18.74 -9.48
CA ARG A 65 8.38 -18.48 -10.88
C ARG A 65 9.47 -17.79 -11.70
N GLU A 66 10.50 -17.26 -11.05
CA GLU A 66 11.75 -16.79 -11.65
C GLU A 66 12.71 -17.96 -11.81
#